data_AF-A0A6J3A9P0-F1
#
_entry.id   AF-A0A6J3A9P0-F1
#
_cell.length_a   1.000
_cell.length_b   1.000
_cell.length_c   1.000
_cell.angle_alpha   90.00
_cell.angle_beta   90.00
_cell.angle_gamma   90.00
#
_symmetry.space_group_name_H-M   'P 1'
#
loop_
_entity.id
_entity.type
_entity.pdbx_description
1 polymer ?
#
loop_
_entity_poly.entity_id
_entity_poly.type
_entity_poly.pdbx_seq_one_letter_code
_entity_poly.pdbx_strand_id
1 'polypeptide(L)'
;MGAPSGCRAPVWALAALLLVQKAETWHSLEQSVDRAEPVVYSPRVHGAQRVAFLIPIAVFPTMSSLNAAHSGRVCSTWGDSHYKTFDGHLFRFPGLCNYVFSAHCGAAYEDFNIQLRRGLVGSRPIITHIVLRTQGLVLEIANGSVLIDGRR
;
A
#
# COMPACT_ATOMS: atom_id res chain seq x y z
N MET A 1 -31.36 72.01 -25.16
CA MET A 1 -29.94 71.91 -24.72
C MET A 1 -29.82 70.59 -23.98
N GLY A 2 -29.18 69.59 -24.60
CA GLY A 2 -29.14 68.21 -24.14
C GLY A 2 -27.98 67.92 -23.18
N ALA A 3 -28.16 66.89 -22.36
CA ALA A 3 -27.14 66.36 -21.45
C ALA A 3 -25.99 65.68 -22.21
N PRO A 4 -24.73 65.74 -21.73
CA PRO A 4 -23.68 64.88 -22.20
C PRO A 4 -23.65 63.57 -21.40
N SER A 5 -23.69 62.47 -22.15
CA SER A 5 -23.38 61.11 -21.75
C SER A 5 -21.86 60.92 -21.66
N GLY A 6 -21.36 60.53 -20.48
CA GLY A 6 -19.98 60.13 -20.25
C GLY A 6 -19.93 58.71 -19.68
N CYS A 7 -19.39 57.79 -20.46
CA CYS A 7 -19.33 56.35 -20.23
C CYS A 7 -17.89 55.95 -19.82
N ARG A 8 -17.76 54.76 -19.20
CA ARG A 8 -16.55 53.92 -19.01
C ARG A 8 -15.72 54.21 -17.76
N ALA A 9 -15.18 53.24 -17.03
CA ALA A 9 -15.23 51.77 -17.04
C ALA A 9 -14.73 51.32 -15.65
N PRO A 10 -15.05 50.09 -15.21
CA PRO A 10 -15.01 49.71 -13.80
C PRO A 10 -13.61 49.32 -13.32
N VAL A 11 -13.36 49.58 -12.04
CA VAL A 11 -12.17 49.33 -11.19
C VAL A 11 -11.63 47.87 -11.21
N TRP A 12 -12.24 46.97 -11.97
CA TRP A 12 -11.97 45.53 -11.98
C TRP A 12 -10.69 45.15 -12.74
N ALA A 13 -10.17 46.03 -13.60
CA ALA A 13 -8.90 45.78 -14.32
C ALA A 13 -7.68 45.79 -13.38
N LEU A 14 -7.74 46.53 -12.26
CA LEU A 14 -6.63 46.59 -11.30
C LEU A 14 -6.59 45.37 -10.35
N ALA A 15 -7.73 44.75 -10.06
CA ALA A 15 -7.79 43.55 -9.22
C ALA A 15 -7.24 42.30 -9.94
N ALA A 16 -7.40 42.21 -11.26
CA ALA A 16 -6.87 41.11 -12.06
C ALA A 16 -5.33 41.10 -12.12
N LEU A 17 -4.69 42.29 -12.14
CA LEU A 17 -3.23 42.42 -12.14
C LEU A 17 -2.58 41.95 -10.82
N LEU A 18 -3.26 42.10 -9.68
CA LEU A 18 -2.76 41.64 -8.37
C LEU A 18 -2.82 40.11 -8.20
N LEU A 19 -3.72 39.42 -8.92
CA LEU A 19 -3.79 37.95 -8.86
C LEU A 19 -2.75 37.26 -9.75
N VAL A 20 -2.31 37.91 -10.83
CA VAL A 20 -1.29 37.34 -11.73
C VAL A 20 0.11 37.35 -11.10
N GLN A 21 0.49 38.39 -10.34
CA GLN A 21 1.82 38.45 -9.70
C GLN A 21 2.05 37.41 -8.58
N LYS A 22 0.98 36.84 -8.00
CA LYS A 22 1.11 35.83 -6.92
C LYS A 22 1.46 34.43 -7.46
N ALA A 23 1.27 34.18 -8.75
CA ALA A 23 1.53 32.87 -9.36
C ALA A 23 3.01 32.66 -9.72
N GLU A 24 3.77 33.73 -9.96
CA GLU A 24 5.16 33.63 -10.45
C GLU A 24 6.21 33.55 -9.32
N THR A 25 5.83 33.84 -8.08
CA THR A 25 6.77 33.90 -6.93
C THR A 25 6.99 32.56 -6.21
N TRP A 26 6.17 31.53 -6.47
CA TRP A 26 6.31 30.22 -5.83
C TRP A 26 7.25 29.24 -6.55
N HIS A 27 7.75 29.59 -7.74
CA HIS A 27 8.59 28.69 -8.54
C HIS A 27 10.10 28.79 -8.21
N SER A 28 10.51 29.69 -7.30
CA SER A 28 11.93 29.97 -7.01
C SER A 28 12.45 29.48 -5.65
N LEU A 29 11.66 28.77 -4.84
CA LEU A 29 12.09 28.32 -3.49
C LEU A 29 12.25 26.79 -3.35
N GLU A 30 12.63 26.08 -4.41
CA GLU A 30 12.84 24.62 -4.38
C GLU A 30 14.21 24.17 -4.92
N GLN A 31 15.20 25.06 -4.95
CA GLN A 31 16.50 24.75 -5.57
C GLN A 31 17.73 24.80 -4.65
N SER A 32 17.57 24.79 -3.31
CA SER A 32 18.76 24.71 -2.44
C SER A 32 18.50 24.07 -1.06
N VAL A 33 18.48 22.73 -0.99
CA VAL A 33 19.01 22.01 0.19
C VAL A 33 19.87 20.86 -0.30
N ASP A 34 21.15 21.06 -0.08
CA ASP A 34 22.30 20.23 -0.43
C ASP A 34 22.45 19.08 0.59
N ARG A 35 22.97 17.93 0.12
CA ARG A 35 23.80 16.96 0.87
C ARG A 35 23.18 16.10 1.99
N ALA A 36 22.98 14.81 1.68
CA ALA A 36 23.43 13.67 2.53
C ALA A 36 23.31 12.32 1.77
N GLU A 37 24.44 11.66 1.51
CA GLU A 37 24.47 10.26 1.07
C GLU A 37 24.06 9.32 2.23
N PRO A 38 23.19 8.32 2.02
CA PRO A 38 23.03 7.25 2.99
C PRO A 38 24.12 6.19 2.76
N VAL A 39 24.94 6.00 3.78
CA VAL A 39 25.99 4.98 3.90
C VAL A 39 25.48 3.60 3.46
N VAL A 40 26.14 3.02 2.46
CA VAL A 40 25.94 1.63 2.03
C VAL A 40 26.50 0.70 3.11
N TYR A 41 25.65 0.26 4.04
CA TYR A 41 25.94 -0.94 4.81
C TYR A 41 25.52 -2.15 3.96
N SER A 42 26.50 -2.80 3.35
CA SER A 42 26.30 -4.06 2.62
C SER A 42 26.66 -5.24 3.53
N PRO A 43 25.69 -5.94 4.15
CA PRO A 43 25.91 -7.30 4.55
C PRO A 43 25.62 -8.18 3.32
N ARG A 44 26.64 -8.88 2.83
CA ARG A 44 26.45 -9.98 1.89
C ARG A 44 25.53 -11.00 2.55
N VAL A 45 24.30 -11.14 2.07
CA VAL A 45 23.41 -12.24 2.43
C VAL A 45 23.08 -13.01 1.16
N HIS A 46 23.51 -14.26 1.14
CA HIS A 46 23.24 -15.25 0.12
C HIS A 46 21.75 -15.27 -0.27
N GLY A 47 21.46 -15.15 -1.58
CA GLY A 47 20.22 -15.61 -2.20
C GLY A 47 18.88 -15.18 -1.58
N ALA A 48 18.80 -14.02 -0.92
CA ALA A 48 17.55 -13.56 -0.32
C ALA A 48 16.63 -12.94 -1.37
N GLN A 49 15.46 -13.53 -1.59
CA GLN A 49 14.40 -12.97 -2.42
C GLN A 49 14.04 -11.58 -1.87
N ARG A 50 14.19 -10.53 -2.69
CA ARG A 50 14.14 -9.13 -2.22
C ARG A 50 12.70 -8.76 -1.84
N VAL A 51 12.48 -8.44 -0.57
CA VAL A 51 11.24 -7.78 -0.10
C VAL A 51 11.30 -6.32 -0.50
N ALA A 52 10.30 -5.83 -1.23
CA ALA A 52 10.19 -4.43 -1.60
C ALA A 52 9.09 -3.78 -0.75
N PHE A 53 9.49 -3.01 0.26
CA PHE A 53 8.56 -2.13 0.96
C PHE A 53 8.13 -1.02 0.01
N LEU A 54 6.82 -0.84 -0.12
CA LEU A 54 6.29 0.23 -0.96
C LEU A 54 6.35 1.50 -0.12
N ILE A 55 7.28 2.39 -0.47
CA ILE A 55 7.43 3.65 0.26
C ILE A 55 6.09 4.37 0.19
N PRO A 56 5.59 4.80 1.35
CA PRO A 56 4.47 5.66 1.30
C PRO A 56 4.85 7.00 0.60
N ILE A 57 4.31 7.28 -0.60
CA ILE A 57 4.06 8.66 -1.12
C ILE A 57 3.53 9.53 0.03
N ALA A 58 4.25 10.57 0.48
CA ALA A 58 3.85 11.41 1.62
C ALA A 58 2.45 12.08 1.49
N VAL A 59 1.82 11.95 0.32
CA VAL A 59 0.41 12.19 0.04
C VAL A 59 -0.31 10.84 -0.19
N PHE A 60 -0.43 9.98 0.82
CA PHE A 60 -1.56 9.06 0.77
C PHE A 60 -2.78 9.88 1.11
N PRO A 61 -3.88 9.81 0.32
CA PRO A 61 -5.16 9.89 1.00
C PRO A 61 -5.04 8.82 2.08
N THR A 62 -5.12 9.20 3.36
CA THR A 62 -5.29 8.23 4.44
C THR A 62 -6.30 7.24 3.89
N MET A 63 -5.87 5.99 3.65
CA MET A 63 -6.80 4.94 3.27
C MET A 63 -7.57 4.66 4.54
N SER A 64 -8.45 5.60 4.90
CA SER A 64 -9.50 5.43 5.87
C SER A 64 -10.26 4.26 5.30
N SER A 65 -10.02 3.08 5.86
CA SER A 65 -10.82 1.94 5.49
C SER A 65 -12.26 2.38 5.69
N LEU A 66 -13.07 2.25 4.64
CA LEU A 66 -14.49 2.65 4.65
C LEU A 66 -15.22 2.08 5.88
N ASN A 67 -14.68 1.01 6.47
CA ASN A 67 -14.98 0.56 7.82
C ASN A 67 -13.79 0.76 8.77
N ALA A 68 -13.96 1.53 9.85
CA ALA A 68 -12.97 1.68 10.93
C ALA A 68 -12.57 0.34 11.59
N ALA A 69 -13.36 -0.72 11.43
CA ALA A 69 -12.99 -2.07 11.84
C ALA A 69 -11.77 -2.65 11.09
N HIS A 70 -11.47 -2.14 9.88
CA HIS A 70 -10.37 -2.62 9.02
C HIS A 70 -9.08 -1.80 9.13
N SER A 71 -9.05 -0.74 9.94
CA SER A 71 -7.84 0.05 10.18
C SER A 71 -7.01 -0.58 11.30
N GLY A 72 -5.83 -1.12 10.95
CA GLY A 72 -4.85 -1.62 11.93
C GLY A 72 -5.13 -2.98 12.56
N ARG A 73 -6.09 -3.77 12.05
CA ARG A 73 -6.50 -5.07 12.63
C ARG A 73 -6.63 -6.21 11.63
N VAL A 74 -6.47 -5.93 10.35
CA VAL A 74 -6.69 -6.90 9.26
C VAL A 74 -5.45 -7.00 8.40
N CYS A 75 -4.82 -8.17 8.41
CA CYS A 75 -3.79 -8.57 7.47
C CYS A 75 -4.44 -9.01 6.15
N SER A 76 -3.89 -8.62 5.01
CA SER A 76 -4.44 -8.97 3.70
C SER A 76 -3.35 -9.14 2.64
N THR A 77 -3.69 -9.89 1.58
CA THR A 77 -2.85 -10.02 0.38
C THR A 77 -3.74 -9.99 -0.86
N TRP A 78 -3.26 -9.36 -1.94
CA TRP A 78 -4.03 -9.19 -3.17
C TRP A 78 -3.11 -9.06 -4.39
N GLY A 79 -3.71 -9.21 -5.57
CA GLY A 79 -3.06 -8.95 -6.85
C GLY A 79 -1.70 -9.62 -6.99
N ASP A 80 -0.75 -8.85 -7.51
CA ASP A 80 0.60 -9.26 -7.89
C ASP A 80 1.56 -9.32 -6.69
N SER A 81 1.23 -10.21 -5.74
CA SER A 81 2.03 -10.48 -4.54
C SER A 81 2.23 -9.27 -3.61
N HIS A 82 1.17 -8.47 -3.44
CA HIS A 82 1.11 -7.40 -2.45
C HIS A 82 0.58 -7.91 -1.12
N TYR A 83 1.12 -7.36 -0.02
CA TYR A 83 0.80 -7.72 1.35
C TYR A 83 0.58 -6.45 2.18
N LYS A 84 -0.38 -6.53 3.10
CA LYS A 84 -0.61 -5.57 4.18
C LYS A 84 -0.53 -6.30 5.51
N THR A 85 0.33 -5.87 6.42
CA THR A 85 0.40 -6.41 7.79
C THR A 85 -0.77 -5.93 8.65
N PHE A 86 -0.94 -6.53 9.83
CA PHE A 86 -1.92 -6.07 10.82
C PHE A 86 -1.73 -4.58 11.17
N ASP A 87 -0.48 -4.14 11.34
CA ASP A 87 -0.13 -2.74 11.65
C ASP A 87 -0.20 -1.80 10.43
N GLY A 88 -0.57 -2.32 9.26
CA GLY A 88 -0.79 -1.51 8.06
C GLY A 88 0.43 -1.32 7.15
N HIS A 89 1.54 -2.03 7.38
CA HIS A 89 2.71 -1.95 6.49
C HIS A 89 2.43 -2.64 5.16
N LEU A 90 2.77 -1.95 4.07
CA LEU A 90 2.56 -2.37 2.69
C LEU A 90 3.88 -2.80 2.05
N PHE A 91 3.93 -4.03 1.55
CA PHE A 91 5.10 -4.53 0.84
C PHE A 91 4.72 -5.50 -0.27
N ARG A 92 5.66 -5.70 -1.19
CA ARG A 92 5.58 -6.68 -2.26
C ARG A 92 6.62 -7.76 -2.03
N PHE A 93 6.18 -9.01 -2.09
CA PHE A 93 7.05 -10.18 -1.93
C PHE A 93 6.67 -11.29 -2.94
N PRO A 94 7.38 -11.41 -4.06
CA PRO A 94 7.06 -12.37 -5.13
C PRO A 94 7.55 -13.79 -4.82
N GLY A 95 7.29 -14.29 -3.62
CA GLY A 95 7.62 -15.66 -3.23
C GLY A 95 6.62 -16.68 -3.80
N LEU A 96 7.14 -17.84 -4.23
CA LEU A 96 6.35 -18.95 -4.80
C LEU A 96 6.35 -20.21 -3.92
N CYS A 97 7.08 -20.19 -2.81
CA CYS A 97 7.08 -21.26 -1.84
C CYS A 97 5.82 -21.21 -0.95
N ASN A 98 5.70 -22.20 -0.08
CA ASN A 98 4.74 -22.17 1.00
C ASN A 98 5.28 -21.28 2.14
N TYR A 99 4.49 -20.32 2.59
CA TYR A 99 4.88 -19.39 3.66
C TYR A 99 3.82 -19.35 4.76
N VAL A 100 4.26 -19.11 5.99
CA VAL A 100 3.36 -18.77 7.09
C VAL A 100 2.87 -17.34 6.87
N PHE A 101 1.57 -17.20 6.67
CA PHE A 101 0.91 -15.91 6.50
C PHE A 101 0.61 -15.25 7.85
N SER A 102 0.17 -16.06 8.83
CA SER A 102 -0.03 -15.65 10.23
C SER A 102 -0.06 -16.89 11.11
N ALA A 103 0.53 -16.83 12.30
CA ALA A 103 0.51 -17.90 13.27
C ALA A 103 0.51 -17.35 14.69
N HIS A 104 -0.03 -18.12 15.65
CA HIS A 104 0.14 -17.83 17.06
C HIS A 104 1.50 -18.38 17.53
N CYS A 105 2.45 -17.50 17.82
CA CYS A 105 3.79 -17.84 18.29
C CYS A 105 3.95 -17.59 19.80
N GLY A 106 4.90 -18.29 20.44
CA GLY A 106 5.32 -18.01 21.82
C GLY A 106 4.48 -18.69 22.91
N ALA A 107 3.46 -19.45 22.53
CA ALA A 107 2.72 -20.35 23.41
C ALA A 107 3.28 -21.78 23.35
N ALA A 108 2.94 -22.61 24.34
CA ALA A 108 3.28 -24.04 24.34
C ALA A 108 2.56 -24.82 23.22
N TYR A 109 1.45 -24.28 22.72
CA TYR A 109 0.64 -24.84 21.63
C TYR A 109 0.28 -23.73 20.64
N GLU A 110 0.37 -24.02 19.34
CA GLU A 110 -0.11 -23.12 18.29
C GLU A 110 -1.64 -23.20 18.20
N ASP A 111 -2.35 -22.14 18.62
CA ASP A 111 -3.82 -22.10 18.48
C ASP A 111 -4.26 -22.08 17.02
N PHE A 112 -3.49 -21.39 16.18
CA PHE A 112 -3.70 -21.36 14.75
C PHE A 112 -2.41 -21.16 13.96
N ASN A 113 -2.38 -21.71 12.74
CA ASN A 113 -1.33 -21.53 11.76
C ASN A 113 -1.95 -21.41 10.36
N ILE A 114 -1.78 -20.25 9.74
CA ILE A 114 -2.27 -19.95 8.39
C ILE A 114 -1.08 -19.97 7.44
N GLN A 115 -1.14 -20.84 6.45
CA GLN A 115 -0.12 -20.96 5.41
C GLN A 115 -0.72 -20.63 4.05
N LEU A 116 0.09 -19.97 3.23
CA LEU A 116 -0.30 -19.50 1.91
C LEU A 116 0.80 -19.85 0.91
N ARG A 117 0.39 -20.46 -0.20
CA ARG A 117 1.25 -20.74 -1.35
C ARG A 117 0.70 -20.04 -2.58
N ARG A 118 1.61 -19.37 -3.29
CA ARG A 118 1.34 -18.82 -4.62
C ARG A 118 1.93 -19.72 -5.68
N GLY A 119 1.24 -19.79 -6.82
CA GLY A 119 1.75 -20.37 -8.05
C GLY A 119 1.65 -19.35 -9.18
N LEU A 120 2.15 -19.72 -10.35
CA LEU A 120 2.08 -18.89 -11.54
C LEU A 120 1.08 -19.48 -12.54
N VAL A 121 0.20 -18.62 -13.06
CA VAL A 121 -0.56 -18.90 -14.29
C VAL A 121 0.00 -17.95 -15.35
N GLY A 122 0.80 -18.49 -16.26
CA GLY A 122 1.69 -17.67 -17.11
C GLY A 122 2.68 -16.91 -16.25
N SER A 123 2.70 -15.58 -16.36
CA SER A 123 3.55 -14.70 -15.54
C SER A 123 2.81 -14.04 -14.37
N ARG A 124 1.57 -14.44 -14.08
CA ARG A 124 0.74 -13.83 -13.03
C ARG A 124 0.74 -14.69 -11.77
N PRO A 125 1.09 -14.16 -10.58
CA PRO A 125 1.01 -14.91 -9.35
C PRO A 125 -0.45 -15.02 -8.87
N ILE A 126 -0.88 -16.24 -8.61
CA ILE A 126 -2.19 -16.56 -8.03
C ILE A 126 -2.00 -17.34 -6.74
N ILE A 127 -2.95 -17.21 -5.81
CA ILE A 127 -2.97 -18.07 -4.63
C ILE A 127 -3.48 -19.44 -5.07
N THR A 128 -2.65 -20.48 -4.88
CA THR A 128 -2.98 -21.85 -5.31
C THR A 128 -3.38 -22.73 -4.15
N HIS A 129 -2.89 -22.43 -2.94
CA HIS A 129 -3.13 -23.24 -1.76
C HIS A 129 -3.21 -22.34 -0.51
N ILE A 130 -4.23 -22.57 0.32
CA ILE A 130 -4.36 -21.98 1.64
C ILE A 130 -4.60 -23.13 2.62
N VAL A 131 -3.84 -23.14 3.72
CA VAL A 131 -4.05 -24.07 4.83
C VAL A 131 -4.29 -23.26 6.09
N LEU A 132 -5.38 -23.54 6.78
CA LEU A 132 -5.62 -23.07 8.13
C LEU A 132 -5.63 -24.29 9.05
N ARG A 133 -4.70 -24.30 10.00
CA ARG A 133 -4.66 -25.28 11.09
C ARG A 133 -5.13 -24.59 12.35
N THR A 134 -6.07 -25.20 13.06
CA THR A 134 -6.49 -24.79 14.41
C THR A 134 -6.56 -26.00 15.33
N GLN A 135 -6.91 -25.81 16.61
CA GLN A 135 -7.07 -26.93 17.55
C GLN A 135 -8.09 -27.96 17.04
N GLY A 136 -7.60 -29.07 16.49
CA GLY A 136 -8.41 -30.21 16.04
C GLY A 136 -9.04 -30.07 14.65
N LEU A 137 -8.68 -29.06 13.86
CA LEU A 137 -9.26 -28.84 12.53
C LEU A 137 -8.18 -28.40 11.53
N VAL A 138 -8.18 -29.02 10.35
CA VAL A 138 -7.39 -28.61 9.19
C VAL A 138 -8.33 -28.24 8.04
N LEU A 139 -8.36 -26.95 7.71
CA LEU A 139 -9.05 -26.43 6.55
C LEU A 139 -8.04 -26.23 5.41
N GLU A 140 -8.27 -26.87 4.28
CA GLU A 140 -7.47 -26.70 3.07
C GLU A 140 -8.32 -26.15 1.93
N ILE A 141 -7.81 -25.12 1.26
CA ILE A 141 -8.45 -24.52 0.10
C ILE A 141 -7.48 -24.62 -1.07
N ALA A 142 -7.85 -25.40 -2.07
CA ALA A 142 -7.03 -25.68 -3.24
C ALA A 142 -7.91 -26.01 -4.45
N ASN A 143 -7.51 -25.56 -5.64
CA ASN A 143 -8.18 -25.90 -6.91
C ASN A 143 -9.71 -25.67 -6.91
N GLY A 144 -10.19 -24.64 -6.20
CA GLY A 144 -11.62 -24.35 -6.08
C GLY A 144 -12.41 -25.30 -5.17
N SER A 145 -11.74 -26.23 -4.50
CA SER A 145 -12.32 -27.07 -3.45
C SER A 145 -11.88 -26.61 -2.06
N VAL A 146 -12.77 -26.83 -1.10
CA VAL A 146 -12.49 -26.69 0.33
C VAL A 146 -12.52 -28.10 0.91
N LEU A 147 -11.51 -28.45 1.70
CA LEU A 147 -11.42 -29.70 2.43
C LEU A 147 -11.34 -29.40 3.93
N ILE A 148 -12.10 -30.16 4.70
CA ILE A 148 -12.11 -30.17 6.17
C ILE A 148 -11.60 -31.53 6.61
N ASP A 149 -10.43 -31.57 7.24
CA ASP A 149 -9.75 -32.80 7.67
C ASP A 149 -9.63 -33.84 6.53
N GLY A 150 -9.34 -33.35 5.31
CA GLY A 150 -9.21 -34.15 4.11
C GLY A 150 -10.53 -34.57 3.44
N ARG A 151 -11.69 -34.11 3.94
CA ARG A 151 -13.01 -34.40 3.38
C ARG A 151 -13.65 -33.16 2.76
N ARG A 152 -14.33 -33.33 1.62
CA ARG A 152 -15.01 -32.24 0.90
C ARG A 152 -16.41 -31.97 1.44
#